data_AF-A0A1D1XJR5-F1
#
_entry.id   AF-A0A1D1XJR5-F1
#
_cell.length_a   1.000
_cell.length_b   1.000
_cell.length_c   1.000
_cell.angle_alpha   90.00
_cell.angle_beta   90.00
_cell.angle_gamma   90.00
#
_symmetry.space_group_name_H-M   'P 1'
#
loop_
_entity.id
_entity.type
_entity.pdbx_description
1 polymer ?
#
loop_
_entity_poly.entity_id
_entity_poly.type
_entity_poly.pdbx_seq_one_letter_code
_entity_poly.pdbx_strand_id
1 'polypeptide(L)'
;HTHTHTRKSTNRASAIHFTPRLGTTAMAAAAAASPLSLLRSCRALRACPFVAHVALRRPGRHFGAPITLLPSHTRPLRQITSAVDEEAAARAAAASAESGGPTIFDKIISKEIPSTVVYEDDKVLAFRDISPQAPVHVVVIPKVRDGLTQLGKAELRHEVILGHLLYAAKLVAEKEGILEGFRVVINCGASACQSVFHLHLHVLGGRQMKWPPG
;
A
#
# COMPACT_ATOMS: atom_id res chain seq x y z
N HIS A 1 28.20 -54.47 -50.96
CA HIS A 1 27.94 -53.33 -51.85
C HIS A 1 27.86 -52.08 -50.96
N THR A 2 29.00 -51.45 -50.61
CA THR A 2 29.62 -50.27 -51.28
C THR A 2 28.73 -49.03 -51.15
N HIS A 3 29.12 -47.81 -50.77
CA HIS A 3 30.35 -47.16 -50.32
C HIS A 3 29.91 -45.78 -49.74
N THR A 4 30.72 -45.24 -48.85
CA THR A 4 30.86 -43.85 -48.35
C THR A 4 30.37 -42.66 -49.22
N HIS A 5 29.84 -41.60 -48.57
CA HIS A 5 30.33 -40.22 -48.81
C HIS A 5 30.07 -39.27 -47.62
N THR A 6 31.15 -38.62 -47.19
CA THR A 6 31.23 -37.49 -46.26
C THR A 6 31.00 -36.15 -46.99
N ARG A 7 30.42 -35.14 -46.31
CA ARG A 7 30.90 -33.75 -46.38
C ARG A 7 30.40 -32.88 -45.23
N LYS A 8 31.37 -32.21 -44.59
CA LYS A 8 31.22 -31.10 -43.63
C LYS A 8 30.68 -29.85 -44.34
N SER A 9 29.88 -29.04 -43.65
CA SER A 9 29.85 -27.58 -43.88
C SER A 9 29.78 -26.82 -42.55
N THR A 10 30.92 -26.23 -42.21
CA THR A 10 31.10 -25.16 -41.23
C THR A 10 30.60 -23.83 -41.80
N ASN A 11 29.86 -23.05 -41.02
CA ASN A 11 29.86 -21.57 -41.01
C ASN A 11 28.75 -21.07 -40.08
N ARG A 12 28.85 -20.01 -39.30
CA ARG A 12 29.95 -19.20 -38.74
C ARG A 12 29.20 -18.29 -37.77
N ALA A 13 29.48 -18.38 -36.47
CA ALA A 13 28.90 -17.47 -35.50
C ALA A 13 29.41 -16.05 -35.79
N SER A 14 28.50 -15.11 -36.00
CA SER A 14 28.85 -13.69 -36.03
C SER A 14 28.71 -13.14 -34.62
N ALA A 15 29.82 -13.17 -33.89
CA ALA A 15 29.98 -12.43 -32.65
C ALA A 15 30.16 -10.95 -33.00
N ILE A 16 29.22 -10.12 -32.55
CA ILE A 16 29.29 -8.67 -32.69
C ILE A 16 30.30 -8.16 -31.66
N HIS A 17 31.49 -7.79 -32.14
CA HIS A 17 32.53 -7.13 -31.36
C HIS A 17 32.10 -5.70 -31.02
N PHE A 18 31.87 -5.40 -29.75
CA PHE A 18 31.81 -4.03 -29.24
C PHE A 18 33.20 -3.65 -28.71
N THR A 19 33.88 -2.75 -29.42
CA THR A 19 35.13 -2.13 -28.96
C THR A 19 34.81 -0.91 -28.08
N PRO A 20 35.48 -0.71 -26.93
CA PRO A 20 35.32 0.51 -26.15
C PRO A 20 36.19 1.64 -26.73
N ARG A 21 35.61 2.82 -26.96
CA ARG A 21 36.38 4.05 -27.19
C ARG A 21 36.63 4.74 -25.85
N LEU A 22 37.89 4.74 -25.41
CA LEU A 22 38.40 5.67 -24.42
C LEU A 22 38.51 7.07 -25.04
N GLY A 23 37.97 8.07 -24.34
CA GLY A 23 38.22 9.48 -24.57
C GLY A 23 38.40 10.16 -23.22
N THR A 24 39.65 10.45 -22.87
CA THR A 24 40.10 11.17 -21.69
C THR A 24 40.18 12.67 -21.98
N THR A 25 39.61 13.50 -21.12
CA THR A 25 40.18 14.81 -20.72
C THR A 25 39.66 15.18 -19.33
N ALA A 26 40.58 15.62 -18.48
CA ALA A 26 40.42 15.85 -17.04
C ALA A 26 40.46 17.34 -16.67
N MET A 27 40.14 17.59 -15.38
CA MET A 27 40.37 18.79 -14.55
C MET A 27 39.28 19.90 -14.68
N ALA A 28 38.77 20.50 -13.60
CA ALA A 28 39.47 20.91 -12.38
C ALA A 28 38.63 20.83 -11.09
N ALA A 29 39.34 20.70 -9.98
CA ALA A 29 38.87 20.76 -8.60
C ALA A 29 38.86 22.19 -8.06
N ALA A 30 37.99 22.48 -7.08
CA ALA A 30 38.21 23.50 -6.07
C ALA A 30 37.59 23.05 -4.74
N ALA A 31 38.39 23.15 -3.67
CA ALA A 31 38.11 22.72 -2.31
C ALA A 31 38.01 23.92 -1.36
N ALA A 32 37.72 23.63 -0.08
CA ALA A 32 37.82 24.46 1.15
C ALA A 32 36.57 25.29 1.52
N ALA A 33 36.12 25.41 2.77
CA ALA A 33 36.53 24.87 4.07
C ALA A 33 35.40 25.09 5.13
N SER A 34 35.41 24.30 6.21
CA SER A 34 34.68 24.43 7.50
C SER A 34 35.11 25.71 8.30
N PRO A 35 34.68 26.07 9.56
CA PRO A 35 34.40 25.18 10.73
C PRO A 35 33.48 25.67 11.90
N LEU A 36 33.37 24.81 12.94
CA LEU A 36 33.16 25.04 14.39
C LEU A 36 31.79 25.61 14.89
N SER A 37 30.96 24.83 15.61
CA SER A 37 30.95 24.58 17.07
C SER A 37 30.85 25.82 17.96
N LEU A 38 29.77 25.94 18.76
CA LEU A 38 29.86 26.26 20.20
C LEU A 38 28.52 26.12 20.97
N LEU A 39 28.68 25.53 22.15
CA LEU A 39 27.81 25.29 23.30
C LEU A 39 26.81 26.38 23.73
N ARG A 40 25.69 25.94 24.35
CA ARG A 40 25.26 26.19 25.76
C ARG A 40 23.78 25.79 25.91
N SER A 41 23.43 24.71 26.61
CA SER A 41 23.20 24.61 28.07
C SER A 41 22.22 25.64 28.64
N CYS A 42 21.04 25.18 29.10
CA CYS A 42 20.46 25.61 30.37
C CYS A 42 19.28 24.71 30.81
N ARG A 43 19.49 24.06 31.97
CA ARG A 43 18.59 23.73 33.11
C ARG A 43 17.07 23.83 32.88
N ALA A 44 16.29 22.76 33.09
CA ALA A 44 15.92 22.12 34.37
C ALA A 44 14.94 22.93 35.24
N LEU A 45 14.02 22.18 35.89
CA LEU A 45 13.07 22.54 36.97
C LEU A 45 11.68 22.99 36.46
N ARG A 46 10.53 22.52 36.94
CA ARG A 46 10.15 21.85 38.21
C ARG A 46 8.84 21.08 38.00
N ALA A 47 8.78 19.86 38.52
CA ALA A 47 7.56 19.29 39.07
C ALA A 47 7.49 19.67 40.56
N CYS A 48 6.30 19.96 41.09
CA CYS A 48 5.86 19.55 42.42
C CYS A 48 4.40 19.98 42.72
N PRO A 49 3.73 19.29 43.65
CA PRO A 49 2.27 19.14 43.75
C PRO A 49 1.65 20.08 44.78
N PHE A 50 0.32 20.25 44.78
CA PHE A 50 -0.40 20.79 45.93
C PHE A 50 -1.75 20.07 46.09
N VAL A 51 -1.81 19.13 47.04
CA VAL A 51 -2.40 19.23 48.40
C VAL A 51 -3.89 18.88 48.40
N ALA A 52 -4.15 17.76 49.06
CA ALA A 52 -5.46 17.29 49.48
C ALA A 52 -6.03 18.19 50.58
N HIS A 53 -7.30 18.59 50.43
CA HIS A 53 -8.09 19.11 51.54
C HIS A 53 -8.99 17.99 52.09
N VAL A 54 -8.67 17.60 53.32
CA VAL A 54 -9.56 16.88 54.24
C VAL A 54 -10.60 17.88 54.75
N ALA A 55 -11.88 17.53 54.63
CA ALA A 55 -12.97 18.18 55.36
C ALA A 55 -13.88 17.14 56.02
N LEU A 56 -14.20 17.42 57.27
CA LEU A 56 -14.79 16.57 58.30
C LEU A 56 -16.34 16.56 58.27
N ARG A 57 -16.93 15.39 58.63
CA ARG A 57 -18.16 15.18 59.44
C ARG A 57 -19.51 15.65 58.82
N ARG A 58 -20.68 15.02 58.97
CA ARG A 58 -21.25 13.96 59.85
C ARG A 58 -22.65 13.54 59.26
N PRO A 59 -23.47 12.65 59.90
CA PRO A 59 -24.15 11.54 59.22
C PRO A 59 -25.64 11.77 58.90
N GLY A 60 -26.16 11.00 57.94
CA GLY A 60 -27.59 10.84 57.68
C GLY A 60 -27.92 9.37 57.42
N ARG A 61 -28.83 8.82 58.23
CA ARG A 61 -29.44 7.49 58.06
C ARG A 61 -30.22 7.43 56.74
N HIS A 62 -30.30 6.27 56.08
CA HIS A 62 -31.54 5.51 55.85
C HIS A 62 -31.45 4.46 54.72
N PHE A 63 -32.05 3.30 55.02
CA PHE A 63 -32.59 2.24 54.15
C PHE A 63 -31.66 1.43 53.24
N GLY A 64 -31.34 0.21 53.70
CA GLY A 64 -30.84 -0.87 52.87
C GLY A 64 -31.97 -1.58 52.13
N ALA A 65 -31.79 -1.77 50.82
CA ALA A 65 -32.51 -2.75 50.01
C ALA A 65 -31.47 -3.74 49.44
N PRO A 66 -31.72 -5.05 49.46
CA PRO A 66 -30.76 -6.04 48.95
C PRO A 66 -30.73 -6.01 47.42
N ILE A 67 -29.56 -5.70 46.86
CA ILE A 67 -29.28 -5.81 45.43
C ILE A 67 -29.06 -7.28 45.11
N THR A 68 -29.98 -7.87 44.35
CA THR A 68 -29.86 -9.24 43.81
C THR A 68 -28.80 -9.23 42.72
N LEU A 69 -27.65 -9.88 42.98
CA LEU A 69 -26.59 -10.08 41.99
C LEU A 69 -27.03 -11.15 40.99
N LEU A 70 -27.36 -10.75 39.76
CA LEU A 70 -27.52 -11.68 38.64
C LEU A 70 -26.12 -12.06 38.08
N PRO A 71 -25.87 -13.34 37.79
CA PRO A 71 -24.59 -13.78 37.24
C PRO A 71 -24.38 -13.19 35.85
N SER A 72 -23.30 -12.42 35.70
CA SER A 72 -22.81 -11.91 34.44
C SER A 72 -22.26 -13.06 33.60
N HIS A 73 -23.10 -13.65 32.75
CA HIS A 73 -22.64 -14.46 31.63
C HIS A 73 -21.84 -13.57 30.67
N THR A 74 -20.53 -13.58 30.83
CA THR A 74 -19.59 -13.07 29.84
C THR A 74 -19.63 -13.98 28.63
N ARG A 75 -20.41 -13.61 27.60
CA ARG A 75 -20.25 -14.18 26.27
C ARG A 75 -18.83 -13.82 25.78
N PRO A 76 -18.00 -14.79 25.40
CA PRO A 76 -16.71 -14.47 24.81
C PRO A 76 -16.96 -13.74 23.49
N LEU A 77 -16.40 -12.53 23.37
CA LEU A 77 -16.34 -11.80 22.11
C LEU A 77 -15.54 -12.65 21.13
N ARG A 78 -16.24 -13.27 20.18
CA ARG A 78 -15.64 -13.99 19.06
C ARG A 78 -14.93 -12.94 18.21
N GLN A 79 -13.61 -12.89 18.34
CA GLN A 79 -12.76 -12.07 17.49
C GLN A 79 -12.76 -12.69 16.09
N ILE A 80 -13.79 -12.36 15.30
CA ILE A 80 -13.82 -12.66 13.87
C ILE A 80 -12.74 -11.76 13.26
N THR A 81 -11.68 -12.38 12.75
CA THR A 81 -10.50 -11.70 12.23
C THR A 81 -10.85 -11.09 10.88
N SER A 82 -10.46 -9.82 10.64
CA SER A 82 -10.71 -9.06 9.40
C SER A 82 -10.34 -9.81 8.11
N ALA A 83 -9.37 -10.73 8.16
CA ALA A 83 -9.00 -11.58 7.03
C ALA A 83 -10.16 -12.47 6.51
N VAL A 84 -11.02 -12.99 7.40
CA VAL A 84 -12.16 -13.83 7.01
C VAL A 84 -13.23 -13.00 6.31
N ASP A 85 -13.36 -11.73 6.71
CA ASP A 85 -14.32 -10.81 6.10
C ASP A 85 -13.88 -10.41 4.69
N GLU A 86 -12.58 -10.17 4.47
CA GLU A 86 -12.03 -9.84 3.13
C GLU A 86 -12.17 -10.99 2.13
N GLU A 87 -11.89 -12.23 2.54
CA GLU A 87 -12.07 -13.40 1.67
C GLU A 87 -13.54 -13.59 1.26
N ALA A 88 -14.47 -13.39 2.20
CA ALA A 88 -15.89 -13.49 1.94
C ALA A 88 -16.36 -12.38 0.98
N ALA A 89 -15.90 -11.15 1.21
CA ALA A 89 -16.17 -10.01 0.34
C ALA A 89 -15.62 -10.26 -1.09
N ALA A 90 -14.41 -10.79 -1.22
CA ALA A 90 -13.81 -11.11 -2.51
C ALA A 90 -14.61 -12.17 -3.28
N ARG A 91 -15.10 -13.23 -2.59
CA ARG A 91 -15.97 -14.23 -3.23
C ARG A 91 -17.30 -13.63 -3.69
N ALA A 92 -17.91 -12.75 -2.89
CA ALA A 92 -19.15 -12.07 -3.25
C ALA A 92 -18.94 -11.12 -4.44
N ALA A 93 -17.85 -10.35 -4.44
CA ALA A 93 -17.51 -9.44 -5.53
C ALA A 93 -17.22 -10.18 -6.84
N ALA A 94 -16.58 -11.36 -6.77
CA ALA A 94 -16.32 -12.19 -7.95
C ALA A 94 -17.59 -12.68 -8.63
N ALA A 95 -18.67 -12.92 -7.87
CA ALA A 95 -19.93 -13.38 -8.42
C ALA A 95 -20.62 -12.33 -9.32
N SER A 96 -20.33 -11.04 -9.14
CA SER A 96 -20.90 -9.95 -9.92
C SER A 96 -19.91 -9.29 -10.90
N ALA A 97 -18.66 -9.77 -10.94
CA ALA A 97 -17.55 -9.18 -11.71
C ALA A 97 -17.84 -8.98 -13.21
N GLU A 98 -18.53 -9.93 -13.84
CA GLU A 98 -18.80 -9.94 -15.28
C GLU A 98 -20.11 -9.22 -15.65
N SER A 99 -20.87 -8.71 -14.66
CA SER A 99 -22.13 -8.00 -14.90
C SER A 99 -21.96 -6.67 -15.66
N GLY A 100 -20.72 -6.18 -15.80
CA GLY A 100 -20.41 -4.91 -16.44
C GLY A 100 -20.86 -3.67 -15.66
N GLY A 101 -21.61 -3.83 -14.57
CA GLY A 101 -22.16 -2.75 -13.76
C GLY A 101 -21.10 -1.90 -13.05
N PRO A 102 -21.51 -0.72 -12.53
CA PRO A 102 -20.61 0.17 -11.80
C PRO A 102 -20.18 -0.44 -10.46
N THR A 103 -18.91 -0.26 -10.15
CA THR A 103 -18.28 -0.61 -8.88
C THR A 103 -18.29 0.58 -7.91
N ILE A 104 -17.84 0.35 -6.68
CA ILE A 104 -17.61 1.44 -5.72
C ILE A 104 -16.55 2.43 -6.22
N PHE A 105 -15.57 1.97 -7.01
CA PHE A 105 -14.53 2.84 -7.57
C PHE A 105 -15.07 3.75 -8.66
N ASP A 106 -16.04 3.32 -9.45
CA ASP A 106 -16.73 4.18 -10.42
C ASP A 106 -17.43 5.36 -9.71
N LYS A 107 -18.04 5.10 -8.55
CA LYS A 107 -18.65 6.15 -7.70
C LYS A 107 -17.64 7.11 -7.09
N ILE A 108 -16.43 6.63 -6.80
CA ILE A 108 -15.32 7.47 -6.33
C ILE A 108 -14.79 8.33 -7.49
N ILE A 109 -14.67 7.77 -8.69
CA ILE A 109 -14.25 8.50 -9.89
C ILE A 109 -15.26 9.59 -10.25
N SER A 110 -16.56 9.28 -10.20
CA SER A 110 -17.65 10.24 -10.45
C SER A 110 -17.86 11.25 -9.31
N LYS A 111 -17.11 11.12 -8.21
CA LYS A 111 -17.22 11.94 -6.99
C LYS A 111 -18.60 11.86 -6.30
N GLU A 112 -19.38 10.81 -6.58
CA GLU A 112 -20.62 10.50 -5.86
C GLU A 112 -20.35 10.16 -4.39
N ILE A 113 -19.20 9.52 -4.12
CA ILE A 113 -18.75 9.16 -2.78
C ILE A 113 -17.41 9.83 -2.51
N PRO A 114 -17.22 10.48 -1.34
CA PRO A 114 -15.98 11.16 -1.03
C PRO A 114 -14.82 10.17 -0.87
N SER A 115 -13.63 10.61 -1.25
CA SER A 115 -12.36 9.90 -0.99
C SER A 115 -11.25 10.92 -0.70
N THR A 116 -10.24 10.51 0.07
CA THR A 116 -9.06 11.34 0.31
C THR A 116 -8.07 11.14 -0.82
N VAL A 117 -8.16 11.98 -1.85
CA VAL A 117 -7.28 11.94 -3.04
C VAL A 117 -5.85 12.31 -2.67
N VAL A 118 -4.89 11.51 -3.15
CA VAL A 118 -3.43 11.70 -2.99
C VAL A 118 -2.78 12.13 -4.31
N TYR A 119 -3.23 11.54 -5.41
CA TYR A 119 -2.75 11.85 -6.76
C TYR A 119 -3.89 11.64 -7.76
N GLU A 120 -3.97 12.51 -8.77
CA GLU A 120 -4.96 12.41 -9.83
C GLU A 120 -4.40 13.04 -11.10
N ASP A 121 -4.57 12.37 -12.24
CA ASP A 121 -4.28 12.90 -13.58
C ASP A 121 -5.40 12.53 -14.56
N ASP A 122 -5.16 12.62 -15.87
CA ASP A 122 -6.16 12.30 -16.90
C ASP A 122 -6.53 10.81 -16.96
N LYS A 123 -5.64 9.91 -16.53
CA LYS A 123 -5.81 8.45 -16.69
C LYS A 123 -6.05 7.72 -15.39
N VAL A 124 -5.52 8.22 -14.28
CA VAL A 124 -5.54 7.51 -12.99
C VAL A 124 -6.01 8.39 -11.85
N LEU A 125 -6.49 7.72 -10.81
CA LEU A 125 -6.87 8.29 -9.53
C LEU A 125 -6.23 7.48 -8.41
N ALA A 126 -5.65 8.16 -7.43
CA ALA A 126 -5.09 7.55 -6.24
C ALA A 126 -5.70 8.17 -4.99
N PHE A 127 -6.18 7.34 -4.08
CA PHE A 127 -6.84 7.77 -2.84
C PHE A 127 -6.53 6.84 -1.67
N ARG A 128 -6.62 7.36 -0.45
CA ARG A 128 -6.37 6.57 0.76
C ARG A 128 -7.42 5.47 0.92
N ASP A 129 -6.95 4.27 1.26
CA ASP A 129 -7.82 3.14 1.59
C ASP A 129 -8.60 3.43 2.88
N ILE A 130 -9.87 3.02 2.94
CA ILE A 130 -10.73 3.21 4.11
C ILE A 130 -10.41 2.20 5.24
N SER A 131 -9.79 1.07 4.89
CA SER A 131 -9.35 0.00 5.79
C SER A 131 -7.82 -0.19 5.67
N PRO A 132 -7.01 0.79 6.13
CA PRO A 132 -5.57 0.79 5.92
C PRO A 132 -4.86 -0.39 6.61
N GLN A 133 -4.04 -1.14 5.85
CA GLN A 133 -3.24 -2.27 6.36
C GLN A 133 -1.80 -1.87 6.71
N ALA A 134 -1.45 -0.60 6.52
CA ALA A 134 -0.18 0.01 6.88
C ALA A 134 -0.41 1.52 7.13
N PRO A 135 0.51 2.22 7.82
CA PRO A 135 0.38 3.66 8.08
C PRO A 135 0.14 4.48 6.81
N VAL A 136 0.77 4.09 5.70
CA VAL A 136 0.39 4.54 4.36
C VAL A 136 -0.22 3.36 3.62
N HIS A 137 -1.49 3.48 3.24
CA HIS A 137 -2.19 2.55 2.35
C HIS A 137 -3.02 3.36 1.34
N VAL A 138 -2.55 3.42 0.11
CA VAL A 138 -3.18 4.17 -0.99
C VAL A 138 -3.55 3.20 -2.11
N VAL A 139 -4.75 3.38 -2.66
CA VAL A 139 -5.24 2.61 -3.80
C VAL A 139 -5.09 3.46 -5.06
N VAL A 140 -4.46 2.92 -6.10
CA VAL A 140 -4.29 3.56 -7.41
C VAL A 140 -5.11 2.80 -8.45
N ILE A 141 -5.98 3.49 -9.16
CA ILE A 141 -6.92 2.91 -10.13
C ILE A 141 -6.90 3.65 -11.47
N PRO A 142 -7.19 2.98 -12.60
CA PRO A 142 -7.46 3.65 -13.85
C PRO A 142 -8.85 4.29 -13.78
N LYS A 143 -9.00 5.49 -14.35
CA LYS A 143 -10.30 6.18 -14.45
C LYS A 143 -11.24 5.52 -15.46
N VAL A 144 -10.66 4.91 -16.50
CA VAL A 144 -11.40 4.16 -17.53
C VAL A 144 -11.08 2.68 -17.36
N ARG A 145 -12.12 1.87 -17.10
CA ARG A 145 -11.95 0.43 -16.88
C ARG A 145 -11.69 -0.34 -18.18
N ASP A 146 -12.35 -0.02 -19.29
CA ASP A 146 -12.21 -0.72 -20.59
C ASP A 146 -12.22 -2.27 -20.50
N GLY A 147 -13.07 -2.82 -19.62
CA GLY A 147 -13.14 -4.28 -19.35
C GLY A 147 -12.07 -4.82 -18.40
N LEU A 148 -11.14 -3.99 -17.92
CA LEU A 148 -10.06 -4.32 -17.00
C LEU A 148 -10.57 -4.46 -15.54
N THR A 149 -11.44 -5.44 -15.32
CA THR A 149 -11.98 -5.77 -13.98
C THR A 149 -10.92 -6.33 -13.04
N GLN A 150 -9.88 -6.97 -13.58
CA GLN A 150 -8.78 -7.60 -12.86
C GLN A 150 -7.57 -7.74 -13.79
N LEU A 151 -6.38 -7.96 -13.24
CA LEU A 151 -5.15 -8.04 -14.04
C LEU A 151 -5.19 -9.20 -15.04
N GLY A 152 -5.80 -10.34 -14.69
CA GLY A 152 -5.95 -11.49 -15.59
C GLY A 152 -6.83 -11.24 -16.81
N LYS A 153 -7.52 -10.09 -16.90
CA LYS A 153 -8.29 -9.64 -18.07
C LYS A 153 -7.53 -8.62 -18.91
N ALA A 154 -6.27 -8.33 -18.57
CA ALA A 154 -5.45 -7.41 -19.35
C ALA A 154 -5.19 -7.93 -20.76
N GLU A 155 -5.43 -7.06 -21.72
CA GLU A 155 -5.11 -7.23 -23.14
C GLU A 155 -4.02 -6.24 -23.57
N LEU A 156 -3.40 -6.46 -24.73
CA LEU A 156 -2.28 -5.63 -25.24
C LEU A 156 -2.61 -4.12 -25.29
N ARG A 157 -3.87 -3.75 -25.59
CA ARG A 157 -4.31 -2.35 -25.59
C ARG A 157 -4.17 -1.65 -24.22
N HIS A 158 -4.08 -2.42 -23.13
CA HIS A 158 -3.94 -1.91 -21.78
C HIS A 158 -2.49 -1.71 -21.35
N GLU A 159 -1.50 -2.07 -22.17
CA GLU A 159 -0.07 -1.98 -21.80
C GLU A 159 0.31 -0.58 -21.31
N VAL A 160 -0.16 0.46 -22.02
CA VAL A 160 0.11 1.86 -21.65
C VAL A 160 -0.48 2.22 -20.29
N ILE A 161 -1.74 1.84 -20.01
CA ILE A 161 -2.37 2.17 -18.73
C ILE A 161 -1.75 1.37 -17.58
N LEU A 162 -1.33 0.12 -17.80
CA LEU A 162 -0.63 -0.68 -16.80
C LEU A 162 0.72 -0.07 -16.40
N GLY A 163 1.50 0.40 -17.38
CA GLY A 163 2.74 1.14 -17.12
C GLY A 163 2.48 2.44 -16.35
N HIS A 164 1.44 3.18 -16.75
CA HIS A 164 1.06 4.44 -16.11
C HIS A 164 0.62 4.24 -14.66
N LEU A 165 -0.09 3.15 -14.34
CA LEU A 165 -0.48 2.78 -12.98
C LEU A 165 0.73 2.54 -12.08
N LEU A 166 1.74 1.81 -12.56
CA LEU A 166 2.98 1.57 -11.79
C LEU A 166 3.78 2.85 -11.59
N TYR A 167 3.84 3.71 -12.61
CA TYR A 167 4.49 5.01 -12.47
C TYR A 167 3.76 5.90 -11.46
N ALA A 168 2.43 5.93 -11.50
CA ALA A 168 1.61 6.64 -10.53
C ALA A 168 1.81 6.10 -9.10
N ALA A 169 2.01 4.79 -8.92
CA ALA A 169 2.34 4.22 -7.62
C ALA A 169 3.67 4.78 -7.05
N LYS A 170 4.69 4.99 -7.90
CA LYS A 170 5.93 5.69 -7.49
C LYS A 170 5.65 7.13 -7.07
N LEU A 171 4.83 7.88 -7.82
CA LEU A 171 4.50 9.28 -7.51
C LEU A 171 3.73 9.39 -6.18
N VAL A 172 2.83 8.44 -5.92
CA VAL A 172 2.13 8.31 -4.64
C VAL A 172 3.13 8.05 -3.51
N ALA A 173 4.06 7.10 -3.68
CA ALA A 173 5.07 6.79 -2.66
C ALA A 173 5.95 8.00 -2.32
N GLU A 174 6.32 8.80 -3.32
CA GLU A 174 7.05 10.06 -3.14
C GLU A 174 6.24 11.10 -2.36
N LYS A 175 4.96 11.30 -2.72
CA LYS A 175 4.05 12.24 -2.04
C LYS A 175 3.76 11.86 -0.59
N GLU A 176 3.72 10.58 -0.30
CA GLU A 176 3.46 10.04 1.04
C GLU A 176 4.74 9.87 1.88
N GLY A 177 5.92 10.22 1.34
CA GLY A 177 7.19 10.16 2.07
C GLY A 177 7.68 8.74 2.36
N ILE A 178 7.29 7.75 1.53
CA ILE A 178 7.66 6.33 1.69
C ILE A 178 8.54 5.81 0.55
N LEU A 179 9.16 6.70 -0.23
CA LEU A 179 9.93 6.34 -1.42
C LEU A 179 11.11 5.38 -1.13
N GLU A 180 11.67 5.45 0.08
CA GLU A 180 12.75 4.58 0.55
C GLU A 180 12.31 3.10 0.73
N GLY A 181 11.01 2.84 0.81
CA GLY A 181 10.52 1.48 1.01
C GLY A 181 9.00 1.39 1.04
N PHE A 182 8.44 0.73 0.02
CA PHE A 182 7.02 0.45 -0.11
C PHE A 182 6.78 -0.86 -0.86
N ARG A 183 5.56 -1.39 -0.75
CA ARG A 183 5.11 -2.56 -1.50
C ARG A 183 3.95 -2.17 -2.39
N VAL A 184 4.00 -2.59 -3.66
CA VAL A 184 2.86 -2.55 -4.57
C VAL A 184 2.22 -3.94 -4.61
N VAL A 185 0.89 -4.02 -4.43
CA VAL A 185 0.12 -5.27 -4.49
C VAL A 185 -1.00 -5.14 -5.51
N ILE A 186 -1.16 -6.14 -6.37
CA ILE A 186 -2.31 -6.29 -7.27
C ILE A 186 -2.91 -7.66 -6.99
N ASN A 187 -4.14 -7.68 -6.50
CA ASN A 187 -4.88 -8.91 -6.29
C ASN A 187 -5.67 -9.26 -7.56
N CYS A 188 -5.65 -10.53 -7.96
CA CYS A 188 -6.38 -11.01 -9.13
C CYS A 188 -7.28 -12.19 -8.75
N GLY A 189 -8.60 -11.95 -8.81
CA GLY A 189 -9.61 -12.94 -8.50
C GLY A 189 -9.84 -13.19 -7.00
N ALA A 190 -10.84 -14.02 -6.70
CA ALA A 190 -11.31 -14.24 -5.34
C ALA A 190 -10.26 -14.88 -4.42
N SER A 191 -9.45 -15.83 -4.93
CA SER A 191 -8.42 -16.52 -4.16
C SER A 191 -7.24 -15.63 -3.76
N ALA A 192 -7.08 -14.48 -4.43
CA ALA A 192 -6.11 -13.46 -4.09
C ALA A 192 -6.73 -12.33 -3.25
N CYS A 193 -7.95 -12.51 -2.74
CA CYS A 193 -8.69 -11.49 -1.99
C CYS A 193 -8.92 -10.18 -2.78
N GLN A 194 -9.23 -10.26 -4.07
CA GLN A 194 -9.69 -9.09 -4.82
C GLN A 194 -11.12 -8.72 -4.42
N SER A 195 -11.30 -7.63 -3.69
CA SER A 195 -12.60 -7.19 -3.15
C SER A 195 -13.40 -6.26 -4.09
N VAL A 196 -12.74 -5.64 -5.08
CA VAL A 196 -13.41 -4.78 -6.09
C VAL A 196 -12.94 -5.16 -7.50
N PHE A 197 -13.88 -5.44 -8.39
CA PHE A 197 -13.62 -5.85 -9.78
C PHE A 197 -13.45 -4.66 -10.73
N HIS A 198 -12.50 -3.81 -10.35
CA HIS A 198 -11.93 -2.71 -11.10
C HIS A 198 -10.44 -2.73 -10.77
N LEU A 199 -9.56 -2.85 -11.77
CA LEU A 199 -8.13 -3.02 -11.51
C LEU A 199 -7.59 -1.94 -10.55
N HIS A 200 -6.88 -2.37 -9.52
CA HIS A 200 -6.31 -1.47 -8.52
C HIS A 200 -4.97 -1.97 -8.01
N LEU A 201 -4.09 -1.02 -7.70
CA LEU A 201 -2.81 -1.24 -7.06
C LEU A 201 -2.89 -0.71 -5.63
N HIS A 202 -2.54 -1.54 -4.66
CA HIS A 202 -2.30 -1.08 -3.30
C HIS A 202 -0.85 -0.63 -3.18
N VAL A 203 -0.63 0.57 -2.66
CA VAL A 203 0.68 1.12 -2.29
C VAL A 203 0.74 1.16 -0.77
N LEU A 204 1.55 0.27 -0.18
CA LEU A 204 1.68 0.11 1.27
C LEU A 204 3.07 0.52 1.75
N GLY A 205 3.14 1.32 2.82
CA GLY A 205 4.41 1.77 3.39
C GLY A 205 4.27 2.37 4.80
N GLY A 206 5.33 3.02 5.25
CA GLY A 206 5.40 3.63 6.58
C GLY A 206 5.63 2.63 7.73
N ARG A 207 5.90 1.36 7.41
CA ARG A 207 6.35 0.31 8.35
C ARG A 207 7.16 -0.75 7.62
N GLN A 208 7.90 -1.58 8.36
CA GLN A 208 8.54 -2.77 7.80
C GLN A 208 7.48 -3.73 7.24
N MET A 209 7.66 -4.16 5.99
CA MET A 209 6.81 -5.17 5.35
C MET A 209 7.33 -6.58 5.67
N LYS A 210 6.42 -7.51 5.97
CA LYS A 210 6.74 -8.91 6.29
C LYS A 210 6.83 -9.77 5.02
N TRP A 211 7.42 -10.96 5.17
CA TRP A 211 7.49 -12.00 4.15
C TRP A 211 7.04 -13.35 4.75
N PRO A 212 6.18 -14.14 4.07
CA PRO A 212 5.60 -13.92 2.74
C PRO A 212 4.63 -12.71 2.67
N PRO A 213 4.27 -12.24 1.45
CA PRO A 213 3.41 -11.08 1.24
C PRO A 213 1.93 -11.47 1.18
N GLY A 214 1.47 -12.17 2.21
CA GLY A 214 0.12 -12.71 2.40
C GLY A 214 0.11 -13.47 3.71
#